data_AF-A0A210QTC6-F1
#
_entry.id   AF-A0A210QTC6-F1
#
_cell.length_a   1.000
_cell.length_b   1.000
_cell.length_c   1.000
_cell.angle_alpha   90.00
_cell.angle_beta   90.00
_cell.angle_gamma   90.00
#
_symmetry.space_group_name_H-M   'P 1'
#
loop_
_entity.id
_entity.type
_entity.pdbx_description
1 polymer ?
#
loop_
_entity_poly.entity_id
_entity_poly.type
_entity_poly.pdbx_seq_one_letter_code
_entity_poly.pdbx_strand_id
1 'polypeptide(L)'
;MNGVLAILACMVAITVAMTTTKAPHHNHNHTHHHGTHPPPIGEGFVFKYDQHSHRMAVISNHQCWIYNPSDDEKNSISDVHALRNLEVKLIQLIDSNPTGTTLSHDDLALMSAPLAHTCKSGWPIMNLN
;
A
#
# COMPACT_ATOMS: atom_id res chain seq x y z
N MET A 1 28.11 50.41 26.18
CA MET A 1 28.37 49.09 26.79
C MET A 1 28.69 48.13 25.67
N ASN A 2 29.88 47.54 25.76
CA ASN A 2 30.43 46.54 24.87
C ASN A 2 29.55 45.28 24.85
N GLY A 3 29.48 44.60 23.71
CA GLY A 3 28.80 43.32 23.63
C GLY A 3 28.93 42.63 22.29
N VAL A 4 30.14 42.60 21.72
CA VAL A 4 30.47 41.61 20.68
C VAL A 4 30.55 40.26 21.38
N LEU A 5 29.65 39.34 21.05
CA LEU A 5 29.87 37.92 21.31
C LEU A 5 29.44 37.12 20.08
N ALA A 6 30.42 36.88 19.22
CA ALA A 6 30.38 35.86 18.20
C ALA A 6 30.30 34.49 18.89
N ILE A 7 29.35 33.65 18.49
CA ILE A 7 29.46 32.20 18.66
C ILE A 7 29.20 31.57 17.30
N LEU A 8 30.30 31.44 16.58
CA LEU A 8 30.55 30.45 15.54
C LEU A 8 30.42 29.07 16.21
N ALA A 9 29.50 28.22 15.78
CA ALA A 9 29.49 26.81 16.19
C ALA A 9 28.97 25.91 15.05
N CYS A 10 29.92 25.56 14.19
CA CYS A 10 30.10 24.26 13.55
C CYS A 10 28.87 23.54 12.98
N MET A 11 28.63 23.76 11.68
CA MET A 11 27.97 22.76 10.83
C MET A 11 28.85 21.50 10.75
N VAL A 12 28.45 20.43 11.42
CA VAL A 12 29.04 19.10 11.21
C VAL A 12 28.18 18.39 10.16
N ALA A 13 28.52 18.58 8.90
CA ALA A 13 28.03 17.73 7.82
C ALA A 13 28.78 16.39 7.91
N ILE A 14 28.12 15.34 8.40
CA ILE A 14 28.68 14.00 8.41
C ILE A 14 28.50 13.41 7.01
N THR A 15 29.49 13.62 6.14
CA THR A 15 29.61 12.88 4.89
C THR A 15 30.23 11.52 5.18
N VAL A 16 29.42 10.48 5.29
CA VAL A 16 29.90 9.09 5.24
C VAL A 16 30.19 8.74 3.78
N ALA A 17 31.44 8.95 3.37
CA ALA A 17 31.97 8.36 2.16
C ALA A 17 32.15 6.85 2.40
N MET A 18 31.20 6.04 1.93
CA MET A 18 31.36 4.59 1.91
C MET A 18 32.38 4.22 0.83
N THR A 19 33.65 4.11 1.22
CA THR A 19 34.70 3.49 0.39
C THR A 19 34.38 2.02 0.18
N THR A 20 34.05 1.64 -1.05
CA THR A 20 33.90 0.24 -1.46
C THR A 20 35.27 -0.44 -1.46
N THR A 21 35.62 -1.16 -0.40
CA THR A 21 36.76 -2.09 -0.43
C THR A 21 36.41 -3.27 -1.33
N LYS A 22 37.07 -3.36 -2.49
CA LYS A 22 37.10 -4.58 -3.32
C LYS A 22 37.80 -5.67 -2.51
N ALA A 23 37.03 -6.64 -2.02
CA ALA A 23 37.57 -7.82 -1.36
C ALA A 23 38.15 -8.82 -2.39
N PRO A 24 39.12 -9.66 -2.00
CA PRO A 24 39.81 -10.57 -2.91
C PRO A 24 38.89 -11.67 -3.44
N HIS A 25 39.08 -12.06 -4.70
CA HIS A 25 38.35 -13.14 -5.35
C HIS A 25 38.67 -14.49 -4.68
N HIS A 26 37.74 -15.00 -3.87
CA HIS A 26 37.69 -16.40 -3.52
C HIS A 26 36.72 -17.11 -4.47
N ASN A 27 37.27 -18.02 -5.28
CA ASN A 27 36.54 -18.87 -6.20
C ASN A 27 35.77 -19.91 -5.37
N HIS A 28 34.53 -19.59 -5.00
CA HIS A 28 33.61 -20.57 -4.45
C HIS A 28 32.89 -21.24 -5.61
N ASN A 29 33.26 -22.50 -5.86
CA ASN A 29 32.52 -23.40 -6.73
C ASN A 29 31.13 -23.61 -6.10
N HIS A 30 30.15 -22.81 -6.53
CA HIS A 30 28.77 -22.97 -6.08
C HIS A 30 28.16 -24.17 -6.81
N THR A 31 28.14 -25.32 -6.13
CA THR A 31 27.14 -26.34 -6.41
C THR A 31 25.76 -25.67 -6.33
N HIS A 32 25.05 -25.60 -7.44
CA HIS A 32 23.66 -25.16 -7.48
C HIS A 32 22.79 -26.18 -6.75
N HIS A 33 22.76 -26.11 -5.43
CA HIS A 33 21.66 -26.63 -4.66
C HIS A 33 20.45 -25.76 -5.00
N HIS A 34 19.59 -26.26 -5.88
CA HIS A 34 18.23 -25.79 -6.01
C HIS A 34 17.52 -26.05 -4.68
N GLY A 35 17.72 -25.15 -3.72
CA GLY A 35 16.86 -25.06 -2.56
C GLY A 35 15.44 -24.85 -3.07
N THR A 36 14.55 -25.77 -2.73
CA THR A 36 13.10 -25.59 -2.85
C THR A 36 12.68 -24.50 -1.86
N HIS A 37 13.01 -23.25 -2.17
CA HIS A 37 12.42 -22.13 -1.48
C HIS A 37 10.91 -22.18 -1.73
N PRO A 38 10.08 -22.11 -0.67
CA PRO A 38 8.65 -21.88 -0.86
C PRO A 38 8.47 -20.67 -1.77
N PRO A 39 7.50 -20.70 -2.71
CA PRO A 39 7.23 -19.53 -3.52
C PRO A 39 7.00 -18.33 -2.58
N PRO A 40 7.48 -17.14 -2.95
CA PRO A 40 7.33 -15.95 -2.12
C PRO A 40 5.84 -15.71 -1.86
N ILE A 41 5.44 -15.74 -0.59
CA ILE A 41 4.13 -15.28 -0.12
C ILE A 41 4.21 -13.75 -0.08
N GLY A 42 4.30 -13.13 -1.26
CA GLY A 42 4.62 -11.70 -1.43
C GLY A 42 3.42 -10.80 -1.69
N GLU A 43 2.21 -11.36 -1.72
CA GLU A 43 1.03 -10.61 -2.11
C GLU A 43 0.39 -9.99 -0.87
N GLY A 44 0.40 -8.64 -0.83
CA GLY A 44 -0.19 -7.86 0.24
C GLY A 44 -1.43 -7.12 -0.26
N PHE A 45 -2.43 -7.00 0.61
CA PHE A 45 -3.58 -6.16 0.35
C PHE A 45 -3.31 -4.72 0.81
N VAL A 46 -3.62 -3.76 -0.04
CA VAL A 46 -3.68 -2.34 0.32
C VAL A 46 -5.13 -1.92 0.42
N PHE A 47 -5.48 -1.30 1.54
CA PHE A 47 -6.83 -0.81 1.82
C PHE A 47 -6.84 0.71 1.81
N LYS A 48 -7.85 1.30 1.16
CA LYS A 48 -8.08 2.74 1.18
C LYS A 48 -9.56 3.02 1.40
N TYR A 49 -9.89 3.61 2.52
CA TYR A 49 -11.22 4.15 2.77
C TYR A 49 -11.28 5.63 2.36
N ASP A 50 -12.29 6.00 1.57
CA ASP A 50 -12.66 7.38 1.32
C ASP A 50 -13.82 7.75 2.25
N GLN A 51 -13.55 8.64 3.20
CA GLN A 51 -14.51 9.12 4.18
C GLN A 51 -15.61 9.98 3.56
N HIS A 52 -15.39 10.59 2.39
CA HIS A 52 -16.37 11.44 1.74
C HIS A 52 -17.40 10.63 0.95
N SER A 53 -16.94 9.68 0.14
CA SER A 53 -17.83 8.79 -0.60
C SER A 53 -18.31 7.60 0.24
N HIS A 54 -17.74 7.41 1.44
CA HIS A 54 -17.94 6.23 2.29
C HIS A 54 -17.66 4.91 1.56
N ARG A 55 -16.61 4.85 0.73
CA ARG A 55 -16.26 3.64 -0.04
C ARG A 55 -14.89 3.14 0.35
N MET A 56 -14.66 1.83 0.20
CA MET A 56 -13.35 1.22 0.43
C MET A 56 -12.83 0.60 -0.86
N ALA A 57 -11.58 0.89 -1.20
CA ALA A 57 -10.84 0.16 -2.21
C ALA A 57 -9.92 -0.87 -1.54
N VAL A 58 -9.85 -2.06 -2.12
CA VAL A 58 -8.87 -3.10 -1.82
C VAL A 58 -8.04 -3.33 -3.07
N ILE A 59 -6.72 -3.40 -2.92
CA ILE A 59 -5.80 -3.57 -4.02
C ILE A 59 -4.89 -4.74 -3.73
N SER A 60 -4.82 -5.67 -4.68
CA SER A 60 -3.85 -6.76 -4.70
C SER A 60 -3.61 -7.16 -6.16
N ASN A 61 -2.39 -7.55 -6.52
CA ASN A 61 -2.04 -8.08 -7.85
C ASN A 61 -2.54 -7.25 -9.04
N HIS A 62 -2.40 -5.92 -8.97
CA HIS A 62 -2.89 -5.00 -10.00
C HIS A 62 -4.40 -5.10 -10.29
N GLN A 63 -5.18 -5.58 -9.32
CA GLN A 63 -6.63 -5.62 -9.32
C GLN A 63 -7.15 -4.67 -8.24
N CYS A 64 -8.20 -3.93 -8.56
CA CYS A 64 -8.93 -3.10 -7.61
C CYS A 64 -10.32 -3.67 -7.35
N TRP A 65 -10.67 -3.82 -6.08
CA TRP A 65 -12.03 -4.08 -5.65
C TRP A 65 -12.58 -2.87 -4.91
N ILE A 66 -13.73 -2.39 -5.34
CA ILE A 66 -14.45 -1.29 -4.71
C ILE A 66 -15.60 -1.90 -3.93
N TYR A 67 -15.71 -1.51 -2.67
CA TYR A 67 -16.81 -1.87 -1.80
C TYR A 67 -17.57 -0.63 -1.37
N ASN A 68 -18.89 -0.71 -1.47
CA ASN A 68 -19.83 0.28 -0.99
C ASN A 68 -20.52 -0.28 0.26
N PRO A 69 -20.06 0.08 1.48
CA PRO A 69 -20.72 -0.35 2.70
C PRO A 69 -22.21 0.01 2.71
N SER A 70 -23.03 -0.85 3.32
CA SER A 70 -24.43 -0.51 3.59
C SER A 70 -24.51 0.67 4.57
N ASP A 71 -25.68 1.31 4.69
CA ASP A 71 -25.81 2.45 5.60
C ASP A 71 -25.57 2.06 7.07
N ASP A 72 -25.98 0.85 7.47
CA ASP A 72 -25.67 0.30 8.79
C ASP A 72 -24.15 0.14 8.99
N GLU A 73 -23.44 -0.36 7.98
CA GLU A 73 -21.99 -0.49 8.05
C GLU A 73 -21.30 0.87 8.12
N LYS A 74 -21.71 1.84 7.29
CA LYS A 74 -21.19 3.21 7.35
C LYS A 74 -21.34 3.81 8.75
N ASN A 75 -22.52 3.64 9.35
CA ASN A 75 -22.82 4.14 10.70
C ASN A 75 -21.98 3.46 11.79
N SER A 76 -21.54 2.22 11.56
CA SER A 76 -20.66 1.48 12.46
C SER A 76 -19.17 1.83 12.31
N ILE A 77 -18.78 2.46 11.19
CA ILE A 77 -17.40 2.93 10.95
C ILE A 77 -17.19 4.23 11.74
N SER A 78 -16.97 4.09 13.05
CA SER A 78 -16.73 5.20 13.96
C SER A 78 -15.26 5.39 14.33
N ASP A 79 -14.43 4.35 14.13
CA ASP A 79 -13.01 4.37 14.46
C ASP A 79 -12.17 3.41 13.57
N VAL A 80 -10.87 3.34 13.89
CA VAL A 80 -9.90 2.49 13.17
C VAL A 80 -10.17 0.99 13.38
N HIS A 81 -10.72 0.59 14.54
CA HIS A 81 -11.05 -0.82 14.79
C HIS A 81 -12.22 -1.27 13.91
N ALA A 82 -13.24 -0.44 13.77
CA ALA A 82 -14.36 -0.69 12.86
C ALA A 82 -13.91 -0.78 11.40
N LEU A 83 -12.99 0.11 10.96
CA LEU A 83 -12.37 0.01 9.64
C LEU A 83 -11.64 -1.31 9.45
N ARG A 84 -10.86 -1.76 10.44
CA ARG A 84 -10.10 -3.01 10.35
C ARG A 84 -11.02 -4.24 10.24
N ASN A 85 -12.17 -4.22 10.90
CA ASN A 85 -13.18 -5.27 10.74
C ASN A 85 -13.74 -5.31 9.31
N LEU A 86 -13.97 -4.15 8.70
CA LEU A 86 -14.38 -4.07 7.31
C LEU A 86 -13.29 -4.62 6.37
N GLU A 87 -12.02 -4.29 6.60
CA GLU A 87 -10.90 -4.81 5.80
C GLU A 87 -10.85 -6.35 5.82
N VAL A 88 -11.00 -6.97 7.01
CA VAL A 88 -11.05 -8.43 7.16
C VAL A 88 -12.24 -9.03 6.41
N LYS A 89 -13.41 -8.40 6.51
CA LYS A 89 -14.60 -8.81 5.76
C LYS A 89 -14.34 -8.78 4.25
N LEU A 90 -13.66 -7.76 3.74
CA LEU A 90 -13.37 -7.64 2.30
C LEU A 90 -12.39 -8.70 1.80
N ILE A 91 -11.38 -9.06 2.59
CA ILE A 91 -10.50 -10.19 2.27
C ILE A 91 -11.34 -11.46 2.11
N GLN A 92 -12.23 -11.74 3.08
CA GLN A 92 -13.12 -12.90 3.00
C GLN A 92 -14.01 -12.86 1.75
N LEU A 93 -14.59 -11.71 1.40
CA LEU A 93 -15.41 -11.57 0.19
C LEU A 93 -14.62 -11.81 -1.09
N ILE A 94 -13.37 -11.33 -1.16
CA ILE A 94 -12.48 -11.55 -2.30
C ILE A 94 -12.07 -13.02 -2.40
N ASP A 95 -11.75 -13.66 -1.27
CA ASP A 95 -11.34 -15.08 -1.24
C ASP A 95 -12.52 -16.04 -1.56
N SER A 96 -13.75 -15.64 -1.25
CA SER A 96 -14.95 -16.48 -1.37
C SER A 96 -15.55 -16.55 -2.79
N ASN A 97 -14.81 -16.13 -3.82
CA ASN A 97 -15.24 -15.82 -5.19
C ASN A 97 -15.92 -14.44 -5.29
N PRO A 98 -15.16 -13.39 -5.70
CA PRO A 98 -15.69 -12.04 -5.77
C PRO A 98 -16.68 -11.96 -6.93
N THR A 99 -17.97 -11.91 -6.61
CA THR A 99 -18.99 -11.52 -7.57
C THR A 99 -19.11 -10.01 -7.55
N GLY A 100 -19.10 -9.39 -8.72
CA GLY A 100 -19.14 -7.96 -8.84
C GLY A 100 -19.35 -7.49 -10.26
N THR A 101 -19.55 -6.19 -10.42
CA THR A 101 -19.66 -5.55 -11.73
C THR A 101 -18.34 -4.87 -12.08
N THR A 102 -17.93 -4.98 -13.35
CA THR A 102 -16.77 -4.22 -13.83
C THR A 102 -17.12 -2.73 -13.82
N LEU A 103 -16.23 -1.92 -13.27
CA LEU A 103 -16.34 -0.46 -13.22
C LEU A 103 -15.26 0.16 -14.10
N SER A 104 -15.58 1.21 -14.84
CA SER A 104 -14.55 1.97 -15.55
C SER A 104 -13.78 2.88 -14.58
N HIS A 105 -12.56 3.28 -14.96
CA HIS A 105 -11.78 4.22 -14.15
C HIS A 105 -12.45 5.59 -14.07
N ASP A 106 -13.07 6.04 -15.16
CA ASP A 106 -13.81 7.31 -15.22
C ASP A 106 -15.03 7.29 -14.29
N ASP A 107 -15.80 6.20 -14.27
CA ASP A 107 -16.92 6.04 -13.33
C ASP A 107 -16.43 6.06 -11.88
N LEU A 108 -15.31 5.39 -11.59
CA LEU A 108 -14.71 5.44 -10.26
C LEU A 108 -14.27 6.87 -9.90
N ALA A 109 -13.72 7.64 -10.85
CA ALA A 109 -13.32 9.02 -10.61
C ALA A 109 -14.52 9.93 -10.28
N LEU A 110 -15.68 9.68 -10.90
CA LEU A 110 -16.94 10.36 -10.57
C LEU A 110 -17.48 9.93 -9.20
N MET A 111 -17.29 8.67 -8.81
CA MET A 111 -17.74 8.14 -7.51
C MET A 111 -16.82 8.56 -6.34
N SER A 112 -15.51 8.59 -6.58
CA SER A 112 -14.47 8.95 -5.61
C SER A 112 -13.14 9.20 -6.31
N ALA A 113 -12.78 10.48 -6.48
CA ALA A 113 -11.47 10.87 -6.99
C ALA A 113 -10.29 10.30 -6.15
N PRO A 114 -10.34 10.26 -4.80
CA PRO A 114 -9.30 9.63 -4.00
C PRO A 114 -9.10 8.13 -4.32
N LEU A 115 -10.19 7.39 -4.53
CA LEU A 115 -10.09 5.96 -4.86
C LEU A 115 -9.61 5.75 -6.30
N ALA A 116 -10.06 6.56 -7.26
CA ALA A 116 -9.56 6.53 -8.62
C ALA A 116 -8.06 6.87 -8.72
N HIS A 117 -7.55 7.75 -7.86
CA HIS A 117 -6.11 7.99 -7.76
C HIS A 117 -5.35 6.77 -7.20
N THR A 118 -5.97 6.04 -6.27
CA THR A 118 -5.35 4.86 -5.63
C THR A 118 -5.36 3.65 -6.59
N CYS A 119 -6.44 3.48 -7.34
CA CYS A 119 -6.59 2.47 -8.38
C CYS A 119 -6.03 2.96 -9.70
N LYS A 120 -4.81 2.54 -10.05
CA LYS A 120 -4.14 3.04 -11.25
C LYS A 120 -4.95 2.78 -12.53
N SER A 121 -4.90 3.74 -13.45
CA SER A 121 -5.47 3.59 -14.79
C SER A 121 -4.92 2.33 -15.48
N GLY A 122 -5.80 1.49 -16.00
CA GLY A 122 -5.46 0.23 -16.68
C GLY A 122 -5.50 -1.02 -15.80
N TRP A 123 -5.68 -0.87 -14.48
CA TRP A 123 -6.01 -2.01 -13.61
C TRP A 123 -7.50 -2.35 -13.73
N PRO A 124 -7.90 -3.63 -13.70
CA PRO A 124 -9.31 -3.97 -13.66
C PRO A 124 -9.89 -3.54 -12.32
N ILE A 125 -11.07 -2.90 -12.39
CA ILE A 125 -11.81 -2.42 -11.23
C ILE A 125 -13.12 -3.20 -11.16
N MET A 126 -13.36 -3.82 -10.01
CA MET A 126 -14.57 -4.59 -9.75
C MET A 126 -15.31 -4.00 -8.57
N ASN A 127 -16.57 -3.65 -8.75
CA ASN A 127 -17.46 -3.24 -7.67
C ASN A 127 -18.10 -4.48 -7.06
N LEU A 128 -17.83 -4.73 -5.77
CA LEU A 128 -18.27 -5.93 -5.05
C LEU A 128 -19.75 -5.88 -4.60
N ASN A 129 -20.39 -4.71 -4.64
CA ASN A 129 -21.81 -4.54 -4.32
C ASN A 129 -22.43 -3.23 -4.85
#